data_AF-A0A524IXW9-F1
#
_entry.id   AF-A0A524IXW9-F1
#
_cell.length_a   1.000
_cell.length_b   1.000
_cell.length_c   1.000
_cell.angle_alpha   90.00
_cell.angle_beta   90.00
_cell.angle_gamma   90.00
#
_symmetry.space_group_name_H-M   'P 1'
#
loop_
_entity.id
_entity.type
_entity.pdbx_description
1 polymer ?
#
loop_
_entity_poly.entity_id
_entity_poly.type
_entity_poly.pdbx_seq_one_letter_code
_entity_poly.pdbx_strand_id
1 'polypeptide(L)'
;MKRRHAVASCLLLIILVSAACGNRTPPTGEIFERYLAASIAHDFETLEAMTADDIVWRLGPWTLIGADEALSPHYADLVNHTTLVIRDVEVRGDTVECTIIERNDATRAHGPDSLVHYVRYVFGAGQVRIKEPWAPSPSIAELNRRAEPFRSWVRESHPEAIAVILDSSGTPRWTRDAVEKVHEMREAWISAGKPGTRAP
;
A
#
# COMPACT_ATOMS: atom_id res chain seq x y z
N MET A 1 47.68 -47.04 40.87
CA MET A 1 47.79 -45.72 40.20
C MET A 1 46.46 -45.38 39.55
N LYS A 2 45.93 -44.19 39.84
CA LYS A 2 44.55 -43.74 39.58
C LYS A 2 44.35 -43.43 38.09
N ARG A 3 43.35 -44.08 37.44
CA ARG A 3 42.79 -43.63 36.16
C ARG A 3 41.57 -42.74 36.44
N ARG A 4 41.70 -41.44 36.19
CA ARG A 4 40.59 -40.49 36.07
C ARG A 4 40.87 -39.72 34.79
N HIS A 5 40.03 -39.87 33.76
CA HIS A 5 39.78 -38.89 32.68
C HIS A 5 38.65 -39.45 31.80
N ALA A 6 37.41 -39.24 32.21
CA ALA A 6 36.23 -39.62 31.42
C ALA A 6 35.08 -38.64 31.66
N VAL A 7 35.33 -37.32 31.60
CA VAL A 7 34.26 -36.31 31.57
C VAL A 7 34.78 -35.07 30.83
N ALA A 8 34.92 -35.13 29.51
CA ALA A 8 35.27 -33.93 28.73
C ALA A 8 34.81 -33.97 27.26
N SER A 9 33.82 -34.80 26.90
CA SER A 9 33.44 -34.97 25.49
C SER A 9 31.96 -34.75 25.17
N CYS A 10 31.09 -34.46 26.16
CA CYS A 10 29.68 -34.20 25.90
C CYS A 10 29.28 -32.71 25.84
N LEU A 11 30.12 -31.78 26.30
CA LEU A 11 29.78 -30.35 26.29
C LEU A 11 30.05 -29.64 24.96
N LEU A 12 30.83 -30.24 24.05
CA LEU A 12 31.18 -29.61 22.76
C LEU A 12 30.11 -29.82 21.66
N LEU A 13 29.16 -30.76 21.84
CA LEU A 13 28.15 -31.05 20.82
C LEU A 13 26.90 -30.17 20.91
N ILE A 14 26.64 -29.54 22.06
CA ILE A 14 25.45 -28.69 22.26
C ILE A 14 25.64 -27.28 21.68
N ILE A 15 26.89 -26.82 21.50
CA ILE A 15 27.19 -25.47 20.97
C ILE A 15 27.08 -25.41 19.43
N LEU A 16 27.12 -26.55 18.73
CA LEU A 16 27.08 -26.57 17.25
C LEU A 16 25.66 -26.60 16.64
N VAL A 17 24.62 -26.92 17.42
CA VAL A 17 23.23 -26.93 16.92
C VAL A 17 22.60 -25.53 16.94
N SER A 18 23.08 -24.63 17.79
CA SER A 18 22.56 -23.25 17.93
C SER A 18 23.00 -22.31 16.81
N ALA A 19 24.00 -22.67 16.01
CA ALA A 19 24.52 -21.86 14.90
C ALA A 19 23.85 -22.17 13.54
N ALA A 20 22.99 -23.19 13.47
CA ALA A 20 22.30 -23.59 12.24
C ALA A 20 20.88 -22.99 12.12
N CYS A 21 20.35 -22.36 13.17
CA CYS A 21 19.27 -21.39 13.05
C CYS A 21 19.84 -20.05 12.56
N GLY A 22 20.60 -20.09 11.46
CA GLY A 22 20.97 -18.86 10.77
C GLY A 22 19.68 -18.16 10.38
N ASN A 23 19.61 -16.86 10.66
CA ASN A 23 18.52 -15.97 10.25
C ASN A 23 18.30 -16.10 8.73
N ARG A 24 17.56 -17.12 8.30
CA ARG A 24 17.11 -17.24 6.92
C ARG A 24 16.06 -16.17 6.75
N THR A 25 16.40 -15.16 5.96
CA THR A 25 15.41 -14.25 5.42
C THR A 25 14.30 -15.09 4.79
N PRO A 26 13.03 -14.89 5.16
CA PRO A 26 11.93 -15.63 4.56
C PRO A 26 11.95 -15.46 3.03
N PRO A 27 11.50 -16.47 2.26
CA PRO A 27 11.30 -16.32 0.82
C PRO A 27 10.45 -15.09 0.49
N THR A 28 10.77 -14.40 -0.61
CA THR A 28 10.06 -13.17 -1.05
C THR A 28 8.55 -13.36 -1.15
N GLY A 29 8.08 -14.54 -1.56
CA GLY A 29 6.65 -14.87 -1.59
C GLY A 29 5.99 -14.78 -0.21
N GLU A 30 6.62 -15.33 0.83
CA GLU A 30 6.10 -15.27 2.21
C GLU A 30 6.10 -13.84 2.76
N ILE A 31 7.13 -13.06 2.43
CA ILE A 31 7.19 -11.63 2.79
C ILE A 31 6.05 -10.88 2.11
N PHE A 32 5.82 -11.12 0.82
CA PHE A 32 4.72 -10.50 0.07
C PHE A 32 3.36 -10.87 0.63
N GLU A 33 3.11 -12.16 0.94
CA GLU A 33 1.85 -12.61 1.55
C GLU A 33 1.59 -11.92 2.89
N ARG A 34 2.61 -11.79 3.74
CA ARG A 34 2.49 -11.08 5.02
C ARG A 34 2.23 -9.59 4.83
N TYR A 35 2.93 -8.94 3.89
CA TYR A 35 2.70 -7.53 3.57
C TYR A 35 1.27 -7.29 3.09
N LEU A 36 0.78 -8.16 2.20
CA LEU A 36 -0.57 -8.09 1.67
C LEU A 36 -1.62 -8.31 2.77
N ALA A 37 -1.43 -9.30 3.65
CA ALA A 37 -2.32 -9.53 4.77
C ALA A 37 -2.40 -8.31 5.69
N ALA A 38 -1.26 -7.67 5.98
CA ALA A 38 -1.22 -6.43 6.75
C ALA A 38 -1.94 -5.27 6.04
N SER A 39 -1.76 -5.14 4.73
CA SER A 39 -2.45 -4.12 3.91
C SER A 39 -3.98 -4.30 3.94
N ILE A 40 -4.46 -5.54 3.76
CA ILE A 40 -5.90 -5.86 3.81
C ILE A 40 -6.48 -5.67 5.21
N ALA A 41 -5.73 -6.00 6.26
CA ALA A 41 -6.15 -5.85 7.65
C ALA A 41 -5.99 -4.41 8.18
N HIS A 42 -5.40 -3.51 7.38
CA HIS A 42 -4.97 -2.17 7.81
C HIS A 42 -4.09 -2.21 9.09
N ASP A 43 -3.21 -3.21 9.19
CA ASP A 43 -2.25 -3.35 10.27
C ASP A 43 -1.04 -2.43 10.01
N PHE A 44 -1.17 -1.17 10.44
CA PHE A 44 -0.14 -0.15 10.22
C PHE A 44 1.17 -0.45 10.92
N GLU A 45 1.16 -1.13 12.07
CA GLU A 45 2.39 -1.52 12.78
C GLU A 45 3.21 -2.50 11.93
N THR A 46 2.54 -3.53 11.39
CA THR A 46 3.21 -4.48 10.49
C THR A 46 3.60 -3.82 9.17
N LEU A 47 2.76 -2.95 8.59
CA LEU A 47 3.08 -2.24 7.35
C LEU A 47 4.31 -1.34 7.52
N GLU A 48 4.43 -0.62 8.64
CA GLU A 48 5.57 0.24 8.96
C GLU A 48 6.85 -0.60 9.09
N ALA A 49 6.81 -1.70 9.86
CA ALA A 49 7.96 -2.60 10.00
C ALA A 49 8.42 -3.23 8.66
N MET A 50 7.49 -3.42 7.72
CA MET A 50 7.74 -4.04 6.41
C MET A 50 7.97 -3.05 5.28
N THR A 51 7.92 -1.75 5.54
CA THR A 51 8.17 -0.69 4.55
C THR A 51 9.55 -0.10 4.78
N ALA A 52 10.38 -0.04 3.75
CA ALA A 52 11.71 0.55 3.90
C ALA A 52 11.60 2.07 4.09
N ASP A 53 12.47 2.65 4.92
CA ASP A 53 12.53 4.10 5.14
C ASP A 53 12.75 4.90 3.85
N ASP A 54 13.40 4.29 2.85
CA ASP A 54 13.70 4.85 1.54
C ASP A 54 12.82 4.29 0.41
N ILE A 55 11.63 3.77 0.75
CA ILE A 55 10.68 3.25 -0.24
C ILE A 55 10.35 4.31 -1.31
N VAL A 56 10.22 3.84 -2.55
CA VAL A 56 9.68 4.62 -3.67
C VAL A 56 8.38 3.97 -4.14
N TRP A 57 7.26 4.67 -4.01
CA TRP A 57 5.99 4.25 -4.60
C TRP A 57 5.59 5.16 -5.75
N ARG A 58 5.60 4.62 -6.97
CA ARG A 58 5.03 5.26 -8.17
C ARG A 58 3.54 4.97 -8.26
N LEU A 59 2.71 5.97 -7.99
CA LEU A 59 1.26 5.88 -7.99
C LEU A 59 0.71 6.79 -9.10
N GLY A 60 0.47 6.24 -10.28
CA GLY A 60 0.04 7.04 -11.43
C GLY A 60 1.05 8.15 -11.77
N PRO A 61 0.65 9.44 -11.79
CA PRO A 61 1.57 10.56 -12.03
C PRO A 61 2.39 10.94 -10.79
N TRP A 62 2.10 10.38 -9.62
CA TRP A 62 2.74 10.74 -8.34
C TRP A 62 3.87 9.77 -8.00
N THR A 63 4.90 10.29 -7.34
CA THR A 63 5.96 9.49 -6.73
C THR A 63 5.99 9.83 -5.25
N LEU A 64 5.71 8.84 -4.41
CA LEU A 64 5.77 8.92 -2.95
C LEU A 64 7.13 8.43 -2.50
N ILE A 65 7.82 9.22 -1.68
CA ILE A 65 9.17 8.91 -1.23
C ILE A 65 9.19 8.83 0.29
N GLY A 66 9.73 7.71 0.79
CA GLY A 66 9.84 7.42 2.20
C GLY A 66 8.58 6.80 2.80
N ALA A 67 8.76 6.19 3.98
CA ALA A 67 7.72 5.39 4.62
C ALA A 67 6.46 6.20 4.91
N ASP A 68 6.58 7.44 5.40
CA ASP A 68 5.43 8.28 5.75
C ASP A 68 4.48 8.53 4.56
N GLU A 69 5.02 8.91 3.41
CA GLU A 69 4.21 9.13 2.21
C GLU A 69 3.69 7.81 1.64
N ALA A 70 4.53 6.76 1.61
CA ALA A 70 4.15 5.47 1.04
C ALA A 70 3.14 4.69 1.89
N LEU A 71 3.03 4.98 3.19
CA LEU A 71 1.97 4.42 4.04
C LEU A 71 0.63 5.15 3.86
N SER A 72 0.64 6.39 3.37
CA SER A 72 -0.55 7.23 3.30
C SER A 72 -1.69 6.68 2.43
N PRO A 73 -1.45 6.02 1.28
CA PRO A 73 -2.52 5.36 0.55
C PRO A 73 -3.22 4.24 1.33
N HIS A 74 -2.57 3.59 2.32
CA HIS A 74 -3.24 2.58 3.16
C HIS A 74 -4.26 3.22 4.11
N TYR A 75 -4.08 4.49 4.50
CA TYR A 75 -5.14 5.24 5.18
C TYR A 75 -6.30 5.53 4.25
N ALA A 76 -6.03 5.82 2.97
CA ALA A 76 -7.09 5.96 1.97
C ALA A 76 -7.86 4.65 1.82
N ASP A 77 -7.17 3.51 1.85
CA ASP A 77 -7.84 2.21 1.80
C ASP A 77 -8.74 1.96 3.02
N LEU A 78 -8.29 2.33 4.21
CA LEU A 78 -9.08 2.22 5.44
C LEU A 78 -10.36 3.06 5.36
N VAL A 79 -10.27 4.36 5.04
CA VAL A 79 -11.44 5.25 5.03
C VAL A 79 -12.40 4.98 3.87
N ASN A 80 -11.93 4.31 2.82
CA ASN A 80 -12.76 3.95 1.66
C ASN A 80 -13.33 2.53 1.75
N HIS A 81 -13.13 1.82 2.85
CA HIS A 81 -13.52 0.42 3.01
C HIS A 81 -13.02 -0.44 1.83
N THR A 82 -11.74 -0.26 1.48
CA THR A 82 -11.15 -0.96 0.34
C THR A 82 -11.12 -2.46 0.57
N THR A 83 -11.57 -3.20 -0.44
CA THR A 83 -11.37 -4.64 -0.56
C THR A 83 -10.44 -4.91 -1.73
N LEU A 84 -9.40 -5.71 -1.49
CA LEU A 84 -8.42 -6.11 -2.50
C LEU A 84 -8.58 -7.59 -2.84
N VAL A 85 -8.56 -7.91 -4.14
CA VAL A 85 -8.40 -9.27 -4.64
C VAL A 85 -7.12 -9.34 -5.44
N ILE A 86 -6.21 -10.21 -5.03
CA ILE A 86 -4.90 -10.38 -5.69
C ILE A 86 -4.95 -11.60 -6.61
N ARG A 87 -4.40 -11.45 -7.81
CA ARG A 87 -4.33 -12.49 -8.84
C ARG A 87 -2.97 -12.46 -9.53
N ASP A 88 -2.69 -13.52 -10.29
CA ASP A 88 -1.56 -13.60 -11.21
C ASP A 88 -0.22 -13.27 -10.53
N VAL A 89 -0.04 -13.77 -9.30
CA VAL A 89 1.17 -13.50 -8.50
C VAL A 89 2.33 -14.28 -9.10
N GLU A 90 3.36 -13.54 -9.50
CA GLU A 90 4.62 -14.09 -9.97
C GLU A 90 5.79 -13.56 -9.12
N VAL A 91 6.62 -14.47 -8.62
CA VAL A 91 7.78 -14.14 -7.77
C VAL A 91 9.06 -14.49 -8.52
N ARG A 92 9.95 -13.51 -8.70
CA ARG A 92 11.27 -13.67 -9.34
C ARG A 92 12.34 -12.99 -8.50
N GLY A 93 13.10 -13.78 -7.75
CA GLY A 93 14.14 -13.25 -6.86
C GLY A 93 13.53 -12.38 -5.76
N ASP A 94 13.87 -11.09 -5.78
CA ASP A 94 13.37 -10.05 -4.85
C ASP A 94 12.12 -9.32 -5.36
N THR A 95 11.63 -9.68 -6.54
CA THR A 95 10.55 -8.98 -7.22
C THR A 95 9.28 -9.81 -7.22
N VAL A 96 8.15 -9.16 -6.95
CA VAL A 96 6.81 -9.74 -7.08
C VAL A 96 5.98 -8.89 -8.03
N GLU A 97 5.41 -9.51 -9.05
CA GLU A 97 4.44 -8.88 -9.95
C GLU A 97 3.07 -9.53 -9.72
N CYS A 98 2.01 -8.73 -9.69
CA CYS A 98 0.65 -9.22 -9.50
C CYS A 98 -0.39 -8.30 -10.13
N THR A 99 -1.61 -8.82 -10.22
CA THR A 99 -2.82 -8.05 -10.52
C THR A 99 -3.59 -7.79 -9.22
N ILE A 100 -3.89 -6.54 -8.93
CA ILE A 100 -4.73 -6.12 -7.81
C ILE A 100 -6.08 -5.65 -8.37
N ILE A 101 -7.17 -6.24 -7.90
CA ILE A 101 -8.52 -5.78 -8.17
C ILE A 101 -9.03 -5.09 -6.90
N GLU A 102 -9.20 -3.78 -6.99
CA GLU A 102 -9.61 -2.91 -5.89
C GLU A 102 -11.10 -2.58 -5.99
N ARG A 103 -11.83 -2.65 -4.88
CA ARG A 103 -13.21 -2.18 -4.75
C ARG A 103 -13.33 -1.35 -3.49
N ASN A 104 -13.90 -0.15 -3.59
CA ASN A 104 -14.02 0.75 -2.44
C ASN A 104 -15.13 1.79 -2.64
N ASP A 105 -15.37 2.63 -1.63
CA ASP A 105 -16.40 3.66 -1.70
C ASP A 105 -16.11 4.73 -2.74
N ALA A 106 -14.84 5.10 -2.93
CA ALA A 106 -14.46 6.11 -3.92
C ALA A 106 -14.81 5.65 -5.36
N THR A 107 -14.47 4.41 -5.70
CA THR A 107 -14.77 3.82 -7.01
C THR A 107 -16.28 3.72 -7.23
N ARG A 108 -17.03 3.22 -6.25
CA ARG A 108 -18.51 3.21 -6.29
C ARG A 108 -19.11 4.61 -6.46
N ALA A 109 -18.57 5.61 -5.76
CA ALA A 109 -19.05 6.98 -5.85
C ALA A 109 -18.86 7.57 -7.26
N HIS A 110 -17.74 7.23 -7.91
CA HIS A 110 -17.42 7.72 -9.25
C HIS A 110 -17.93 6.82 -10.38
N GLY A 111 -18.43 5.61 -10.09
CA GLY A 111 -19.18 4.78 -11.02
C GLY A 111 -18.52 3.45 -11.46
N PRO A 112 -17.18 3.27 -11.49
CA PRO A 112 -16.61 1.94 -11.70
C PRO A 112 -16.86 1.02 -10.49
N ASP A 113 -17.26 -0.23 -10.74
CA ASP A 113 -17.44 -1.23 -9.67
C ASP A 113 -16.12 -1.71 -9.05
N SER A 114 -15.03 -1.58 -9.81
CA SER A 114 -13.68 -1.97 -9.39
C SER A 114 -12.61 -1.29 -10.23
N LEU A 115 -11.39 -1.20 -9.71
CA LEU A 115 -10.18 -0.86 -10.45
C LEU A 115 -9.30 -2.08 -10.59
N VAL A 116 -8.55 -2.16 -11.68
CA VAL A 116 -7.54 -3.19 -11.91
C VAL A 116 -6.17 -2.52 -11.96
N HIS A 117 -5.24 -2.96 -11.13
CA HIS A 117 -3.87 -2.46 -11.07
C HIS A 117 -2.90 -3.58 -11.38
N TYR A 118 -1.89 -3.28 -12.18
CA TYR A 118 -0.79 -4.19 -12.50
C TYR A 118 0.42 -3.72 -11.72
N VAL A 119 0.72 -4.34 -10.58
CA VAL A 119 1.66 -3.79 -9.58
C VAL A 119 2.87 -4.69 -9.42
N ARG A 120 4.04 -4.05 -9.40
CA ARG A 120 5.35 -4.65 -9.07
C ARG A 120 5.78 -4.17 -7.69
N TYR A 121 6.26 -5.11 -6.89
CA TYR A 121 6.92 -4.89 -5.62
C TYR A 121 8.37 -5.36 -5.74
N VAL A 122 9.32 -4.56 -5.26
CA VAL A 122 10.72 -4.96 -5.11
C VAL A 122 11.07 -4.94 -3.62
N PHE A 123 11.56 -6.06 -3.13
CA PHE A 123 11.90 -6.26 -1.73
C PHE A 123 13.42 -6.15 -1.51
N GLY A 124 13.82 -5.70 -0.33
CA GLY A 124 15.22 -5.74 0.10
C GLY A 124 15.29 -5.82 1.62
N ALA A 125 16.17 -6.66 2.14
CA ALA A 125 16.30 -6.90 3.59
C ALA A 125 14.98 -7.21 4.32
N GLY A 126 14.01 -7.86 3.63
CA GLY A 126 12.71 -8.19 4.21
C GLY A 126 11.65 -7.09 4.14
N GLN A 127 11.95 -5.96 3.51
CA GLN A 127 11.06 -4.79 3.40
C GLN A 127 10.72 -4.45 1.95
N VAL A 128 9.58 -3.82 1.71
CA VAL A 128 9.22 -3.24 0.41
C VAL A 128 10.05 -1.98 0.19
N ARG A 129 10.79 -1.93 -0.92
CA ARG A 129 11.61 -0.78 -1.33
C ARG A 129 11.05 -0.06 -2.55
N ILE A 130 10.37 -0.79 -3.44
CA ILE A 130 9.71 -0.20 -4.62
C ILE A 130 8.31 -0.77 -4.73
N LYS A 131 7.34 0.10 -5.02
CA LYS A 131 6.00 -0.25 -5.47
C LYS A 131 5.65 0.56 -6.71
N GLU A 132 5.36 -0.07 -7.83
CA GLU A 132 5.15 0.65 -9.09
C GLU A 132 4.24 -0.11 -10.06
N PRO A 133 3.59 0.56 -11.03
CA PRO A 133 2.90 -0.14 -12.09
C PRO A 133 3.90 -0.83 -13.04
N TRP A 134 3.68 -2.11 -13.36
CA TRP A 134 4.43 -2.78 -14.45
C TRP A 134 3.71 -2.72 -15.79
N ALA A 135 2.42 -2.37 -15.80
CA ALA A 135 1.64 -2.10 -17.01
C ALA A 135 0.61 -0.99 -16.78
N PRO A 136 0.17 -0.29 -17.85
CA PRO A 136 -0.90 0.70 -17.74
C PRO A 136 -2.20 0.10 -17.20
N SER A 137 -2.82 0.78 -16.24
CA SER A 137 -4.18 0.45 -15.80
C SER A 137 -5.21 1.26 -16.60
N PRO A 138 -6.04 0.63 -17.47
CA PRO A 138 -7.10 1.34 -18.17
C PRO A 138 -8.18 1.88 -17.22
N SER A 139 -8.32 1.28 -16.03
CA SER A 139 -9.33 1.67 -15.04
C SER A 139 -9.03 3.04 -14.40
N ILE A 140 -7.75 3.40 -14.28
CA ILE A 140 -7.33 4.68 -13.67
C ILE A 140 -7.69 5.88 -14.54
N ALA A 141 -7.48 5.79 -15.86
CA ALA A 141 -7.84 6.88 -16.78
C ALA A 141 -9.35 7.15 -16.75
N GLU A 142 -10.16 6.09 -16.73
CA GLU A 142 -11.61 6.20 -16.65
C GLU A 142 -12.08 6.76 -15.30
N LEU A 143 -11.52 6.30 -14.18
CA LEU A 143 -11.80 6.86 -12.86
C LEU A 143 -11.47 8.35 -12.83
N ASN A 144 -10.30 8.74 -13.33
CA ASN A 144 -9.89 10.15 -13.37
C ASN A 144 -10.87 11.00 -14.17
N ARG A 145 -11.35 10.51 -15.31
CA ARG A 145 -12.37 11.20 -16.10
C ARG A 145 -13.67 11.37 -15.33
N ARG A 146 -14.13 10.33 -14.62
CA ARG A 146 -15.38 10.33 -13.84
C ARG A 146 -15.29 11.12 -12.53
N ALA A 147 -14.09 11.31 -12.00
CA ALA A 147 -13.85 12.11 -10.80
C ALA A 147 -13.82 13.62 -11.08
N GLU A 148 -13.81 14.07 -12.34
CA GLU A 148 -13.71 15.50 -12.65
C GLU A 148 -14.88 16.33 -12.09
N PRO A 149 -16.15 15.92 -12.20
CA PRO A 149 -17.26 16.68 -11.59
C PRO A 149 -17.09 16.89 -10.09
N PHE A 150 -16.62 15.87 -9.38
CA PHE A 150 -16.29 15.98 -7.95
C PHE A 150 -15.17 16.99 -7.72
N ARG A 151 -14.06 16.89 -8.46
CA ARG A 151 -12.93 17.83 -8.33
C ARG A 151 -13.35 19.27 -8.61
N SER A 152 -14.14 19.52 -9.66
CA SER A 152 -14.68 20.84 -9.95
C SER A 152 -15.58 21.35 -8.83
N TRP A 153 -16.50 20.52 -8.34
CA TRP A 153 -17.38 20.90 -7.24
C TRP A 153 -16.62 21.27 -5.97
N VAL A 154 -15.60 20.50 -5.58
CA VAL A 154 -14.76 20.84 -4.40
C VAL A 154 -14.02 22.16 -4.62
N ARG A 155 -13.44 22.39 -5.80
CA ARG A 155 -12.73 23.65 -6.10
C ARG A 155 -13.66 24.87 -6.04
N GLU A 156 -14.91 24.73 -6.50
CA GLU A 156 -15.86 25.83 -6.60
C GLU A 156 -16.61 26.09 -5.28
N SER A 157 -16.99 25.03 -4.57
CA SER A 157 -17.88 25.11 -3.39
C SER A 157 -17.14 25.00 -2.06
N HIS A 158 -15.93 24.43 -2.05
CA HIS A 158 -15.14 24.13 -0.85
C HIS A 158 -13.66 24.50 -1.01
N PRO A 159 -13.33 25.75 -1.37
CA PRO A 159 -11.94 26.17 -1.59
C PRO A 159 -11.05 26.01 -0.33
N GLU A 160 -11.63 26.04 0.86
CA GLU A 160 -10.94 25.77 2.12
C GLU A 160 -10.44 24.32 2.22
N ALA A 161 -11.17 23.36 1.66
CA ALA A 161 -10.76 21.95 1.64
C ALA A 161 -9.55 21.75 0.73
N ILE A 162 -9.43 22.53 -0.36
CA ILE A 162 -8.29 22.46 -1.28
C ILE A 162 -6.97 22.77 -0.56
N ALA A 163 -6.96 23.70 0.39
CA ALA A 163 -5.75 24.04 1.15
C ALA A 163 -5.24 22.89 2.04
N VAL A 164 -6.13 21.96 2.41
CA VAL A 164 -5.80 20.75 3.17
C VAL A 164 -5.41 19.60 2.25
N ILE A 165 -6.06 19.48 1.09
CA ILE A 165 -5.88 18.36 0.15
C ILE A 165 -4.65 18.55 -0.73
N LEU A 166 -4.34 19.79 -1.13
CA LEU A 166 -3.26 20.11 -2.04
C LEU A 166 -2.17 20.95 -1.35
N ASP A 167 -0.94 20.83 -1.82
CA ASP A 167 0.13 21.74 -1.48
C ASP A 167 0.07 23.04 -2.32
N SER A 168 1.01 23.95 -2.08
CA SER A 168 1.08 25.23 -2.79
C SER A 168 1.40 25.09 -4.28
N SER A 169 1.87 23.91 -4.73
CA SER A 169 2.11 23.60 -6.15
C SER A 169 0.88 22.98 -6.82
N GLY A 170 -0.18 22.69 -6.07
CA GLY A 170 -1.36 21.97 -6.55
C GLY A 170 -1.18 20.44 -6.58
N THR A 171 -0.15 19.92 -5.91
CA THR A 171 0.10 18.48 -5.78
C THR A 171 -0.67 17.92 -4.59
N PRO A 172 -1.27 16.71 -4.67
CA PRO A 172 -1.92 16.09 -3.53
C PRO A 172 -0.96 15.90 -2.35
N ARG A 173 -1.42 16.29 -1.16
CA ARG A 173 -0.75 15.96 0.09
C ARG A 173 -1.09 14.52 0.45
N TRP A 174 -0.07 13.68 0.59
CA TRP A 174 -0.21 12.31 1.04
C TRP A 174 -0.03 12.27 2.55
N THR A 175 -1.06 12.76 3.25
CA THR A 175 -1.15 12.74 4.72
C THR A 175 -2.51 12.19 5.13
N ARG A 176 -2.63 11.75 6.40
CA ARG A 176 -3.90 11.29 6.95
C ARG A 176 -4.99 12.36 6.85
N ASP A 177 -4.70 13.59 7.29
CA ASP A 177 -5.65 14.70 7.27
C ASP A 177 -6.16 15.03 5.85
N ALA A 178 -5.28 14.99 4.85
CA ALA A 178 -5.66 15.22 3.47
C ALA A 178 -6.58 14.10 2.95
N VAL A 179 -6.28 12.84 3.28
CA VAL A 179 -7.11 11.68 2.94
C VAL A 179 -8.49 11.77 3.58
N GLU A 180 -8.55 12.08 4.88
CA GLU A 180 -9.81 12.27 5.61
C GLU A 180 -10.63 13.43 5.02
N LYS A 181 -9.98 14.53 4.66
CA LYS A 181 -10.66 15.66 4.02
C LYS A 181 -11.23 15.30 2.64
N VAL A 182 -10.52 14.52 1.82
CA VAL A 182 -11.05 14.01 0.55
C VAL A 182 -12.29 13.14 0.79
N HIS A 183 -12.25 12.26 1.80
CA HIS A 183 -13.39 11.43 2.17
C HIS A 183 -14.60 12.28 2.58
N GLU A 184 -14.42 13.24 3.49
CA GLU A 184 -15.46 14.18 3.92
C GLU A 184 -16.10 14.92 2.75
N MET A 185 -15.27 15.46 1.83
CA MET A 185 -15.77 16.16 0.65
C MET A 185 -16.54 15.24 -0.27
N ARG A 186 -16.14 13.98 -0.41
CA ARG A 186 -16.89 13.01 -1.22
C ARG A 186 -18.26 12.73 -0.61
N GLU A 187 -18.35 12.53 0.69
CA GLU A 187 -19.65 12.30 1.37
C GLU A 187 -20.57 13.52 1.25
N ALA A 188 -20.01 14.73 1.35
CA ALA A 188 -20.75 15.97 1.11
C ALA A 188 -21.23 16.08 -0.34
N TRP A 189 -20.38 15.74 -1.32
CA TRP A 189 -20.74 15.71 -2.74
C TRP A 189 -21.86 14.70 -3.04
N ILE A 190 -21.80 13.51 -2.44
CA ILE A 190 -22.86 12.49 -2.55
C ILE A 190 -24.17 13.02 -1.96
N SER A 191 -24.11 13.61 -0.76
CA SER A 191 -25.28 14.18 -0.07
C SER A 191 -25.92 15.33 -0.85
N ALA A 192 -25.13 16.10 -1.59
CA ALA A 192 -25.60 17.15 -2.50
C ALA A 192 -26.19 16.62 -3.82
N GLY A 193 -26.30 15.30 -4.00
CA GLY A 193 -26.82 14.69 -5.21
C GLY A 193 -25.81 14.61 -6.37
N LYS A 194 -24.51 14.59 -6.06
CA LYS A 194 -23.39 14.52 -7.02
C LYS A 194 -23.47 15.61 -8.11
N PRO A 195 -23.44 16.90 -7.73
CA PRO A 195 -23.50 18.01 -8.68
C PRO A 195 -22.41 17.89 -9.76
N GLY A 196 -22.75 18.34 -10.98
CA GLY A 196 -21.90 18.23 -12.16
C GLY A 196 -21.88 16.86 -12.84
N THR A 197 -22.46 15.82 -12.22
CA THR A 197 -22.70 14.55 -12.90
C THR A 197 -23.95 14.66 -13.76
N ARG A 198 -23.93 14.05 -14.96
CA ARG A 198 -25.17 13.84 -15.71
C ARG A 198 -25.95 12.76 -14.97
N ALA A 199 -27.25 12.99 -14.74
CA ALA A 199 -28.13 11.96 -14.22
C ALA A 199 -28.02 10.70 -15.11
N PRO A 200 -28.01 9.49 -14.51
CA PRO A 200 -27.96 8.25 -15.27
C PRO A 200 -29.15 8.12 -16.23
#